data_AF-W2CWE1-F1
#
_entry.id   AF-W2CWE1-F1
#
_cell.length_a   1.000
_cell.length_b   1.000
_cell.length_c   1.000
_cell.angle_alpha   90.00
_cell.angle_beta   90.00
_cell.angle_gamma   90.00
#
_symmetry.space_group_name_H-M   'P 1'
#
loop_
_entity.id
_entity.type
_entity.pdbx_description
1 polymer ?
#
loop_
_entity_poly.entity_id
_entity_poly.type
_entity_poly.pdbx_seq_one_letter_code
_entity_poly.pdbx_strand_id
1 'polypeptide(L)' 'MVKKEDFFTGVNCATCVSEDEYAKLPPFIEAFDAVARTTYKSIYVIDYHRQNFLYVSDNPFY' A
#
# COMPACT_ATOMS: atom_id res chain seq x y z
N MET A 1 -16.09 -6.94 11.56
CA MET A 1 -14.64 -6.64 11.69
C MET A 1 -14.02 -6.92 10.34
N VAL A 2 -13.41 -5.92 9.70
CA VAL A 2 -12.77 -6.07 8.40
C VAL A 2 -11.46 -6.84 8.58
N LYS A 3 -11.22 -7.84 7.73
CA LYS A 3 -9.99 -8.65 7.72
C LYS A 3 -9.13 -8.28 6.53
N LYS A 4 -7.84 -8.68 6.56
CA LYS A 4 -6.90 -8.45 5.46
C LYS A 4 -7.43 -9.04 4.14
N GLU A 5 -8.07 -10.19 4.22
CA GLU A 5 -8.59 -10.92 3.05
C GLU A 5 -9.73 -10.16 2.36
N ASP A 6 -10.46 -9.30 3.10
CA ASP A 6 -11.57 -8.50 2.55
C ASP A 6 -11.07 -7.46 1.53
N PHE A 7 -9.78 -7.12 1.54
CA PHE A 7 -9.17 -6.20 0.58
C PHE A 7 -8.78 -6.87 -0.74
N PHE A 8 -8.70 -8.21 -0.80
CA PHE A 8 -8.22 -8.94 -1.97
C PHE A 8 -9.35 -9.75 -2.59
N THR A 9 -9.88 -9.25 -3.70
CA THR A 9 -11.06 -9.82 -4.37
C THR A 9 -10.74 -10.10 -5.84
N GLY A 10 -11.59 -10.87 -6.52
CA GLY A 10 -11.39 -11.11 -7.95
C GLY A 10 -11.44 -9.83 -8.81
N VAL A 11 -12.10 -8.78 -8.33
CA VAL A 11 -12.32 -7.54 -9.11
C VAL A 11 -11.13 -6.58 -9.08
N ASN A 12 -10.23 -6.71 -8.11
CA ASN A 12 -9.04 -5.87 -7.98
C ASN A 12 -7.73 -6.61 -8.26
N CYS A 13 -7.80 -7.83 -8.77
CA CYS A 13 -6.62 -8.61 -9.15
C CYS A 13 -5.85 -7.93 -10.29
N ALA A 14 -4.59 -7.60 -10.04
CA ALA A 14 -3.66 -7.12 -11.05
C ALA A 14 -2.82 -8.30 -11.54
N THR A 15 -2.78 -8.53 -12.85
CA THR A 15 -1.93 -9.57 -13.45
C THR A 15 -0.67 -8.95 -14.05
N CYS A 16 0.44 -9.69 -14.00
CA CYS A 16 1.67 -9.37 -14.73
C CYS A 16 2.41 -8.09 -14.32
N VAL A 17 2.70 -7.91 -13.02
CA VAL A 17 3.63 -6.86 -12.56
C VAL A 17 5.05 -7.43 -12.57
N SER A 18 5.96 -6.78 -13.30
CA SER A 18 7.38 -7.17 -13.34
C SER A 18 8.07 -6.91 -12.00
N GLU A 19 9.01 -7.76 -11.64
CA GLU A 19 9.89 -7.59 -10.48
C GLU A 19 10.66 -6.25 -10.52
N ASP A 20 11.02 -5.78 -11.72
CA ASP A 20 11.73 -4.52 -11.92
C ASP A 20 10.89 -3.29 -11.51
N GLU A 21 9.56 -3.37 -11.52
CA GLU A 21 8.71 -2.29 -11.05
C GLU A 21 8.78 -2.15 -9.53
N TYR A 22 8.95 -3.25 -8.80
CA TYR A 22 9.10 -3.20 -7.35
C TYR A 22 10.40 -2.52 -6.92
N ALA A 23 11.47 -2.65 -7.71
CA ALA A 23 12.73 -1.96 -7.45
C ALA A 23 12.59 -0.42 -7.51
N LYS A 24 11.57 0.09 -8.19
CA LYS A 24 11.29 1.53 -8.33
C LYS A 24 10.40 2.07 -7.21
N LEU A 25 9.83 1.23 -6.36
CA LEU A 25 8.88 1.64 -5.31
C LEU A 25 9.45 2.53 -4.18
N PRO A 26 10.72 2.41 -3.73
CA PRO A 26 11.16 3.10 -2.52
C PRO A 26 10.88 4.62 -2.51
N PRO A 27 11.18 5.40 -3.57
CA PRO A 27 10.85 6.82 -3.60
C PRO A 27 9.36 7.14 -3.50
N PHE A 28 8.48 6.27 -4.02
CA PHE A 28 7.03 6.44 -3.92
C PHE A 28 6.55 6.19 -2.49
N ILE A 29 7.08 5.15 -1.83
CA ILE A 29 6.75 4.86 -0.43
C ILE A 29 7.18 6.03 0.47
N GLU A 30 8.39 6.57 0.26
CA GLU A 30 8.86 7.75 0.98
C GLU A 30 7.97 8.98 0.76
N ALA A 31 7.48 9.18 -0.47
CA ALA A 31 6.55 10.26 -0.77
C ALA A 31 5.20 10.09 -0.06
N PHE A 32 4.60 8.88 -0.10
CA PHE A 32 3.36 8.60 0.62
C PHE A 32 3.52 8.77 2.13
N ASP A 33 4.68 8.40 2.67
CA ASP A 33 5.01 8.57 4.07
C ASP A 33 5.12 10.05 4.46
N ALA A 34 5.77 10.87 3.63
CA ALA A 34 5.77 12.32 3.81
C ALA A 34 4.35 12.93 3.75
N VAL A 35 3.49 12.47 2.83
CA VAL A 35 2.09 12.92 2.75
C VAL A 35 1.32 12.49 3.99
N ALA A 36 1.46 11.25 4.46
CA ALA A 36 0.76 10.75 5.64
C ALA A 36 1.08 11.60 6.88
N ARG A 37 2.37 11.87 7.12
CA ARG A 37 2.83 12.70 8.24
C ARG A 37 2.37 14.16 8.17
N THR A 38 2.36 14.75 6.98
CA THR A 38 1.99 16.17 6.79
C THR A 38 0.49 16.40 6.78
N THR A 39 -0.29 15.41 6.37
CA THR A 39 -1.76 15.52 6.29
C THR A 39 -2.48 14.89 7.47
N TYR A 40 -1.75 14.18 8.34
CA TYR A 40 -2.29 13.39 9.46
C TYR A 40 -3.38 12.41 9.00
N LYS A 41 -3.22 11.83 7.81
CA LYS A 41 -4.14 10.83 7.25
C LYS A 41 -3.51 9.45 7.31
N SER A 42 -4.33 8.46 7.67
CA SER A 42 -3.95 7.06 7.51
C SER A 42 -3.92 6.70 6.04
N ILE A 43 -2.74 6.33 5.53
CA ILE A 43 -2.50 5.94 4.14
C ILE A 43 -2.07 4.47 4.12
N TYR A 44 -2.65 3.71 3.19
CA TYR A 44 -2.32 2.32 2.93
C TYR A 44 -1.99 2.18 1.45
N VAL A 45 -0.84 1.60 1.14
CA VAL A 45 -0.47 1.21 -0.24
C VAL A 45 -0.67 -0.29 -0.35
N ILE A 46 -1.66 -0.69 -1.16
CA ILE A 46 -2.03 -2.09 -1.35
C ILE A 46 -1.44 -2.59 -2.65
N ASP A 47 -0.74 -3.71 -2.60
CA ASP A 47 -0.34 -4.47 -3.78
C ASP A 47 -1.34 -5.59 -4.02
N TYR A 48 -2.15 -5.42 -5.06
CA TYR A 48 -3.13 -6.41 -5.46
C TYR A 48 -2.56 -7.57 -6.26
N HIS A 49 -1.34 -7.45 -6.78
CA HIS A 49 -0.65 -8.53 -7.47
C HIS A 49 -0.06 -9.53 -6.47
N ARG A 50 0.66 -9.06 -5.44
CA ARG A 50 1.20 -9.92 -4.35
C ARG A 50 0.26 -10.12 -3.17
N GLN A 51 -0.90 -9.47 -3.19
CA GLN A 51 -1.91 -9.52 -2.14
C GLN A 51 -1.35 -9.16 -0.75
N ASN A 52 -0.60 -8.06 -0.69
CA ASN A 52 -0.02 -7.55 0.54
C ASN A 52 -0.15 -6.02 0.66
N PHE A 53 0.28 -5.47 1.79
CA PHE A 53 0.40 -4.04 1.98
C PHE A 53 1.88 -3.68 1.83
N LEU A 54 2.18 -2.80 0.88
CA LEU A 54 3.54 -2.29 0.65
C LEU A 54 3.91 -1.21 1.67
N TYR A 55 2.91 -0.47 2.14
CA TYR A 55 3.07 0.55 3.15
C TYR A 55 1.79 0.72 3.95
N VAL A 56 1.96 0.91 5.26
CA VAL A 56 0.91 1.28 6.20
C VAL A 56 1.49 2.47 6.97
N SER A 57 0.80 3.61 6.92
CA SER A 57 1.28 4.79 7.63
C SER A 57 1.24 4.60 9.13
N ASP A 58 2.31 5.00 9.80
CA ASP A 58 2.32 5.20 11.24
C ASP A 58 1.43 6.40 11.58
N ASN A 59 0.22 6.15 12.07
CA ASN A 59 -0.66 7.22 12.53
C ASN A 59 -0.44 7.42 14.04
N PRO A 60 0.05 8.59 14.50
CA PRO A 60 0.35 8.81 15.92
C PRO A 60 -0.87 8.74 16.86
N PHE A 61 -2.09 8.62 16.31
CA PHE A 61 -3.32 8.54 17.09
C PHE A 61 -3.91 7.12 17.21
N TYR A 62 -3.28 6.09 16.63
CA TYR A 62 -3.72 4.68 16.71
C TYR A 62 -2.57 3.70 16.89
#